data_AF-A0A327K6E7-F1
#
_entry.id   AF-A0A327K6E7-F1
#
_cell.length_a   1.000
_cell.length_b   1.000
_cell.length_c   1.000
_cell.angle_alpha   90.00
_cell.angle_beta   90.00
_cell.angle_gamma   90.00
#
_symmetry.space_group_name_H-M   'P 1'
#
loop_
_entity.id
_entity.type
_entity.pdbx_description
1 polymer ?
#
loop_
_entity_poly.entity_id
_entity_poly.type
_entity_poly.pdbx_seq_one_letter_code
_entity_poly.pdbx_strand_id
1 'polypeptide(L)'
;MLTDRLGAIRHLPVAEYPSPKDAVATFLRAEAPGIRPTAAVLAVAAPVEGETVRFTNSPWVIEAAELRAAFGIEYVVLVNDFEAVAWALTALGPEDVRPVGAG
;
A
#
# COMPACT_ATOMS: atom_id res chain seq x y z
N MET A 1 -8.34 -7.21 -18.57
CA MET A 1 -9.33 -7.28 -17.47
C MET A 1 -8.56 -7.55 -16.20
N LEU A 2 -8.44 -6.56 -15.31
CA LEU A 2 -8.01 -6.82 -13.93
C LEU A 2 -9.13 -7.64 -13.31
N THR A 3 -8.86 -8.89 -12.95
CA THR A 3 -9.78 -9.68 -12.14
C THR A 3 -9.99 -8.94 -10.82
N ASP A 4 -11.25 -8.69 -10.47
CA ASP A 4 -11.70 -8.07 -9.22
C ASP A 4 -11.50 -9.02 -8.02
N ARG A 5 -10.27 -9.50 -7.88
CA ARG A 5 -9.90 -10.52 -6.93
C ARG A 5 -8.73 -10.01 -6.12
N LEU A 6 -9.01 -9.67 -4.87
CA LEU A 6 -7.97 -9.37 -3.88
C LEU A 6 -6.99 -10.55 -3.79
N GLY A 7 -5.70 -10.23 -3.85
CA GLY A 7 -4.62 -11.20 -3.63
C GLY A 7 -4.51 -11.60 -2.15
N ALA A 8 -3.46 -12.36 -1.83
CA ALA A 8 -3.19 -12.74 -0.45
C ALA A 8 -2.94 -11.52 0.44
N ILE A 9 -3.57 -11.51 1.62
CA ILE A 9 -3.31 -10.52 2.66
C ILE A 9 -2.25 -11.07 3.62
N ARG A 10 -1.25 -10.25 3.94
CA ARG A 10 -0.20 -10.55 4.91
C ARG A 10 0.00 -9.37 5.84
N HIS A 11 0.18 -9.67 7.12
CA HIS A 11 0.62 -8.71 8.12
C HIS A 11 2.09 -8.99 8.42
N LEU A 12 2.94 -8.00 8.15
CA LEU A 12 4.38 -8.08 8.39
C LEU A 12 4.72 -7.08 9.50
N PRO A 13 5.19 -7.52 10.68
CA PRO A 13 5.49 -6.60 11.78
C PRO A 13 6.63 -5.64 11.40
N VAL A 14 6.39 -4.33 11.48
CA VAL A 14 7.37 -3.28 11.13
C VAL A 14 8.72 -3.51 11.85
N ALA A 15 8.68 -3.92 13.12
CA ALA A 15 9.88 -4.14 13.93
C ALA A 15 10.79 -5.28 13.44
N GLU A 16 10.28 -6.20 12.60
CA GLU A 16 11.05 -7.32 12.05
C GLU A 16 11.81 -6.95 10.77
N TYR A 17 11.52 -5.79 10.17
CA TYR A 17 12.15 -5.36 8.92
C TYR A 17 12.89 -4.03 9.10
N PRO A 18 14.17 -3.95 8.69
CA PRO A 18 14.94 -2.73 8.87
C PRO A 18 14.46 -1.59 7.97
N SER A 19 13.73 -1.89 6.89
CA SER A 19 13.15 -0.87 6.01
C SER A 19 11.84 -1.34 5.34
N PRO A 20 11.02 -0.41 4.81
CA PRO A 20 9.80 -0.74 4.08
C PRO A 20 10.05 -1.63 2.85
N LYS A 21 11.15 -1.40 2.11
CA LYS A 21 11.49 -2.22 0.94
C LYS A 21 11.76 -3.67 1.33
N ASP A 22 12.31 -3.95 2.51
CA ASP A 22 12.57 -5.33 2.94
C ASP A 22 11.26 -6.07 3.21
N ALA A 23 10.28 -5.39 3.79
CA ALA A 23 8.93 -5.91 3.97
C ALA A 23 8.23 -6.18 2.62
N VAL A 24 8.27 -5.20 1.70
CA VAL A 24 7.70 -5.36 0.35
C VAL A 24 8.37 -6.51 -0.42
N ALA A 25 9.69 -6.61 -0.38
CA ALA A 25 10.43 -7.69 -1.03
C ALA A 25 10.05 -9.06 -0.47
N THR A 26 9.82 -9.13 0.86
CA THR A 26 9.39 -10.36 1.53
C THR A 26 7.99 -10.76 1.11
N PHE A 27 7.06 -9.81 1.05
CA PHE A 27 5.72 -10.04 0.52
C PHE A 27 5.74 -10.55 -0.92
N LEU A 28 6.46 -9.87 -1.82
CA LEU A 28 6.52 -10.23 -3.24
C LEU A 28 7.13 -11.63 -3.44
N ARG A 29 8.17 -12.00 -2.69
CA ARG A 29 8.75 -13.35 -2.75
C ARG A 29 7.77 -14.44 -2.33
N ALA A 30 6.94 -14.17 -1.31
CA ALA A 30 6.00 -15.14 -0.78
C ALA A 30 4.74 -15.29 -1.65
N GLU A 31 4.15 -14.17 -2.06
CA GLU A 31 2.80 -14.16 -2.66
C GLU A 31 2.79 -13.96 -4.18
N ALA A 32 3.86 -13.43 -4.75
CA ALA A 32 3.95 -13.14 -6.18
C ALA A 32 5.34 -13.50 -6.76
N PRO A 33 5.85 -14.72 -6.54
CA PRO A 33 7.19 -15.11 -6.97
C PRO A 33 7.33 -14.98 -8.50
N GLY A 34 8.38 -14.26 -8.93
CA GLY A 34 8.68 -14.01 -10.34
C GLY A 34 7.86 -12.90 -11.00
N ILE A 35 6.85 -12.34 -10.32
CA ILE A 35 6.11 -11.18 -10.80
C ILE A 35 6.90 -9.90 -10.54
N ARG A 36 6.91 -9.01 -11.53
CA ARG A 36 7.45 -7.65 -11.40
C ARG A 36 6.30 -6.65 -11.57
N PRO A 37 5.83 -5.99 -10.49
CA PRO A 37 4.77 -5.01 -10.61
C PRO A 37 5.24 -3.81 -11.44
N THR A 38 4.38 -3.32 -12.34
CA THR A 38 4.65 -2.10 -13.12
C THR A 38 4.16 -0.84 -12.40
N ALA A 39 3.22 -0.98 -11.48
CA ALA A 39 2.70 0.09 -10.65
C ALA A 39 2.49 -0.37 -9.20
N ALA A 40 2.60 0.56 -8.26
CA ALA A 40 2.28 0.36 -6.85
C ALA A 40 1.67 1.62 -6.23
N VAL A 41 0.69 1.42 -5.35
CA VAL A 41 0.14 2.46 -4.48
C VAL A 41 0.36 2.01 -3.03
N LEU A 42 0.96 2.87 -2.22
CA LEU A 42 1.14 2.62 -0.79
C LEU A 42 0.31 3.63 0.00
N ALA A 43 -0.69 3.11 0.73
CA ALA A 43 -1.47 3.86 1.69
C ALA A 43 -0.75 3.86 3.04
N VAL A 44 -0.51 5.03 3.62
CA VAL A 44 0.27 5.20 4.85
C VAL A 44 -0.46 6.02 5.90
N ALA A 45 -0.38 5.57 7.16
CA ALA A 45 -0.93 6.28 8.32
C ALA A 45 0.00 7.41 8.80
N ALA A 46 0.45 8.26 7.88
CA ALA A 46 1.30 9.42 8.12
C ALA A 46 1.05 10.48 7.03
N PRO A 47 1.41 11.75 7.25
CA PRO A 47 1.42 12.75 6.20
C PRO A 47 2.33 12.34 5.04
N VAL A 48 1.86 12.56 3.81
CA VAL A 48 2.66 12.38 2.59
C VAL A 48 3.19 13.74 2.17
N GLU A 49 4.51 13.87 2.09
CA GLU A 49 5.20 15.10 1.69
C GLU A 49 5.88 14.88 0.33
N GLY A 50 5.18 15.22 -0.74
CA GLY A 50 5.65 14.94 -2.10
C GLY A 50 5.74 13.45 -2.36
N GLU A 51 6.96 12.94 -2.59
CA GLU A 51 7.22 11.52 -2.83
C GLU A 51 7.81 10.79 -1.62
N THR A 52 7.70 11.39 -0.43
CA THR A 52 8.34 10.90 0.79
C THR A 52 7.36 10.84 1.96
N VAL A 53 7.51 9.82 2.80
CA VAL A 53 6.78 9.65 4.06
C VAL A 53 7.77 9.37 5.17
N ARG A 54 7.62 10.09 6.30
CA ARG A 54 8.38 9.86 7.52
C ARG A 54 7.44 9.51 8.66
N PHE A 55 7.69 8.39 9.32
CA PHE A 55 6.90 7.97 10.46
C PHE A 55 7.42 8.62 11.74
N THR A 56 6.52 8.99 12.65
CA THR A 56 6.87 9.54 13.97
C THR A 56 7.12 8.45 15.02
N ASN A 57 6.65 7.24 14.76
CA ASN A 57 6.69 6.08 15.67
C ASN A 57 7.60 4.94 15.17
N SER A 58 8.29 5.13 14.05
CA SER A 58 9.17 4.15 13.43
C SER A 58 10.33 4.87 12.74
N PRO A 59 11.54 4.27 12.69
CA PRO A 59 12.66 4.84 11.94
C PRO A 59 12.48 4.76 10.41
N TRP A 60 11.41 4.11 9.93
CA TRP A 60 11.16 3.97 8.51
C TRP A 60 10.96 5.31 7.81
N VAL A 61 11.52 5.39 6.62
CA VAL A 61 11.24 6.41 5.62
C VAL A 61 10.82 5.68 4.36
N ILE A 62 9.73 6.09 3.73
CA ILE A 62 9.33 5.58 2.42
C ILE A 62 9.60 6.67 1.41
N GLU A 63 10.37 6.34 0.38
CA GLU A 63 10.59 7.21 -0.78
C GLU A 63 10.12 6.47 -2.03
N ALA A 64 9.23 7.09 -2.81
CA ALA A 64 8.69 6.46 -4.01
C ALA A 64 9.80 6.08 -4.99
N ALA A 65 10.82 6.94 -5.13
CA ALA A 65 11.99 6.70 -5.97
C ALA A 65 12.81 5.47 -5.54
N GLU A 66 12.95 5.22 -4.22
CA GLU A 66 13.64 4.03 -3.72
C GLU A 66 12.89 2.76 -4.11
N LEU A 67 11.56 2.75 -3.96
CA LEU A 67 10.73 1.61 -4.34
C LEU A 67 10.76 1.35 -5.85
N ARG A 68 10.71 2.41 -6.68
CA ARG A 68 10.87 2.29 -8.15
C ARG A 68 12.19 1.63 -8.49
N ALA A 69 13.30 2.13 -7.93
CA ALA A 69 14.63 1.60 -8.19
C ALA A 69 14.82 0.15 -7.69
N ALA A 70 14.32 -0.15 -6.48
CA ALA A 70 14.50 -1.47 -5.86
C ALA A 70 13.73 -2.59 -6.59
N PHE A 71 12.56 -2.27 -7.14
CA PHE A 71 11.65 -3.28 -7.70
C PHE A 71 11.43 -3.16 -9.22
N GLY A 72 11.99 -2.12 -9.85
CA GLY A 72 11.77 -1.84 -11.27
C GLY A 72 10.32 -1.42 -11.57
N ILE A 73 9.65 -0.78 -10.60
CA ILE A 73 8.27 -0.31 -10.74
C ILE A 73 8.30 1.04 -11.47
N GLU A 74 7.45 1.21 -12.47
CA GLU A 74 7.38 2.44 -13.27
C GLU A 74 6.64 3.54 -12.51
N TYR A 75 5.49 3.20 -11.92
CA TYR A 75 4.65 4.15 -11.19
C TYR A 75 4.56 3.78 -9.71
N VAL A 76 5.02 4.65 -8.83
CA VAL A 76 4.83 4.51 -7.39
C VAL A 76 4.15 5.76 -6.87
N VAL A 77 2.99 5.58 -6.25
CA VAL A 77 2.21 6.64 -5.60
C VAL A 77 2.15 6.35 -4.11
N LEU A 78 2.47 7.37 -3.30
CA LEU A 78 2.25 7.35 -1.86
C LEU A 78 1.01 8.18 -1.58
N VAL A 79 0.09 7.65 -0.77
CA VAL A 79 -1.12 8.34 -0.35
C VAL A 79 -1.31 8.18 1.14
N ASN A 80 -1.98 9.15 1.76
CA ASN A 80 -2.43 8.96 3.12
C ASN A 80 -3.50 7.84 3.19
N ASP A 81 -3.61 7.16 4.32
CA ASP A 81 -4.59 6.09 4.55
C ASP A 81 -6.05 6.55 4.43
N PHE A 82 -6.42 7.73 4.93
CA PHE A 82 -7.76 8.28 4.72
C PHE A 82 -8.02 8.68 3.27
N GLU A 83 -7.00 9.12 2.55
CA GLU A 83 -7.11 9.40 1.11
C GLU A 83 -7.38 8.11 0.33
N ALA A 84 -6.66 7.02 0.63
CA ALA A 84 -6.91 5.72 0.04
C ALA A 84 -8.32 5.21 0.34
N VAL A 85 -8.81 5.39 1.57
CA VAL A 85 -10.20 5.07 1.94
C VAL A 85 -11.17 5.89 1.09
N ALA A 86 -10.95 7.21 0.96
CA ALA A 86 -11.82 8.07 0.15
C ALA A 86 -11.87 7.64 -1.33
N TRP A 87 -10.74 7.20 -1.90
CA TRP A 87 -10.71 6.65 -3.26
C TRP A 87 -11.54 5.36 -3.35
N ALA A 88 -11.39 4.47 -2.37
CA ALA A 88 -12.11 3.20 -2.32
C ALA A 88 -13.63 3.37 -2.23
N LEU A 89 -14.12 4.43 -1.56
CA LEU A 89 -15.58 4.69 -1.43
C LEU A 89 -16.30 4.76 -2.78
N THR A 90 -15.62 5.22 -3.84
CA THR A 90 -16.22 5.32 -5.19
C THR A 90 -16.46 3.97 -5.86
N ALA A 91 -15.79 2.91 -5.38
CA ALA A 91 -15.93 1.56 -5.89
C ALA A 91 -16.95 0.72 -5.09
N LEU A 92 -17.37 1.17 -3.90
CA LEU A 92 -18.30 0.44 -3.06
C LEU A 92 -19.73 0.52 -3.62
N GLY A 93 -20.39 -0.63 -3.69
CA GLY A 93 -21.79 -0.77 -4.09
C GLY A 93 -22.73 -0.93 -2.89
N PRO A 94 -24.05 -1.04 -3.15
CA PRO A 94 -25.06 -1.26 -2.10
C PRO A 94 -24.81 -2.50 -1.23
N GLU A 95 -24.14 -3.53 -1.76
CA GLU A 95 -23.82 -4.77 -1.04
C GLU A 95 -22.62 -4.63 -0.09
N ASP A 96 -21.79 -3.60 -0.28
CA ASP A 96 -20.58 -3.36 0.54
C ASP A 96 -20.85 -2.44 1.74
N VAL A 97 -22.06 -1.88 1.82
CA VAL A 97 -22.45 -0.92 2.84
C VAL A 97 -23.58 -1.47 3.70
N ARG A 98 -23.57 -1.11 4.98
CA ARG A 98 -24.66 -1.40 5.91
C ARG A 98 -25.21 -0.10 6.48
N PRO A 99 -26.54 0.11 6.46
CA PRO A 99 -27.14 1.28 7.09
C PRO A 99 -26.82 1.28 8.60
N VAL A 100 -26.42 2.45 9.10
CA VAL A 100 -26.18 2.70 10.52
C VAL A 100 -27.27 3.65 11.01
N GLY A 101 -28.17 3.16 11.87
CA GLY A 101 -29.35 3.90 12.31
C GLY A 101 -30.60 3.61 11.47
N ALA A 102 -31.70 4.30 11.80
CA ALA A 102 -33.03 4.08 11.18
C ALA A 102 -33.46 5.21 10.24
N GLY A 103 -32.52 6.08 9.82
CA GLY A 103 -32.79 7.27 9.00
C GLY A 103 -32.12 7.19 7.64
#